data_AF-A0A6F8YW23-F1
#
_entry.id   AF-A0A6F8YW23-F1
#
_cell.length_a   1.000
_cell.length_b   1.000
_cell.length_c   1.000
_cell.angle_alpha   90.00
_cell.angle_beta   90.00
_cell.angle_gamma   90.00
#
_symmetry.space_group_name_H-M   'P 1'
#
loop_
_entity.id
_entity.type
_entity.pdbx_description
1 polymer ?
#
loop_
_entity_poly.entity_id
_entity_poly.type
_entity_poly.pdbx_seq_one_letter_code
_entity_poly.pdbx_strand_id
1 'polypeptide(L)'
;MRTHELLPLPLTESSLAHVGSRVLAAQDVLGRSLVLENVSAYLGFDGSTMPEPEFLGRLVERTGCRLLLDVNNVHVSARNLGFDPMGYLAALPAGAVAQIHLAGSRDMGGYLLDSHDDRVSQPVWDLYREACRRAGPVSTSLEWDTRLPEIEVLREELAKAAAIRARAALAPARPPAPRDPPPAGPAGADGGLSRDQRALQAAILDGPSQVALPGAGGGEPGQRPLSRVEGISIYGGAYRARRVDGLRRAFPVLRELVGAELDGLALDHLAAHPGQTGDLAQVARSFAGYVCDVYRHHQWAGVVRDVVALDLALADRAGGDRAARTTLPDQPAFIRDLAARAGVALDLPGDGEA
;
A
#
# COMPACT_ATOMS: atom_id res chain seq x y z
N MET A 1 10.04 11.23 -7.33
CA MET A 1 9.89 9.99 -6.53
C MET A 1 9.59 8.87 -7.52
N ARG A 2 10.31 7.73 -7.46
CA ARG A 2 10.18 6.63 -8.44
C ARG A 2 9.21 5.52 -8.03
N THR A 3 8.60 5.65 -6.85
CA THR A 3 7.66 4.69 -6.27
C THR A 3 6.37 5.42 -5.86
N HIS A 4 5.22 4.75 -5.96
CA HIS A 4 3.92 5.20 -5.45
C HIS A 4 3.56 4.51 -4.12
N GLU A 5 4.54 3.83 -3.52
CA GLU A 5 4.42 3.18 -2.23
C GLU A 5 4.50 4.18 -1.08
N LEU A 6 3.76 3.90 -0.01
CA LEU A 6 3.90 4.57 1.28
C LEU A 6 5.17 4.06 1.94
N LEU A 7 6.29 4.71 1.63
CA LEU A 7 7.58 4.34 2.20
C LEU A 7 7.71 4.90 3.61
N PRO A 8 8.27 4.12 4.56
CA PRO A 8 8.53 4.61 5.90
C PRO A 8 9.58 5.72 5.83
N LEU A 9 9.56 6.62 6.80
CA LEU A 9 10.51 7.73 6.91
C LEU A 9 11.23 7.74 8.26
N PRO A 10 12.48 8.22 8.31
CA PRO A 10 13.18 8.39 9.58
C PRO A 10 12.45 9.45 10.42
N LEU A 11 12.11 9.11 11.66
CA LEU A 11 11.32 9.97 12.54
C LEU A 11 12.25 10.93 13.28
N THR A 12 12.56 12.05 12.63
CA THR A 12 13.49 13.07 13.10
C THR A 12 12.84 14.45 13.11
N GLU A 13 13.49 15.42 13.75
CA GLU A 13 13.05 16.83 13.71
C GLU A 13 13.01 17.40 12.28
N SER A 14 13.94 17.00 11.41
CA SER A 14 13.94 17.45 10.00
C SER A 14 12.78 16.85 9.20
N SER A 15 12.46 15.57 9.42
CA SER A 15 11.28 14.93 8.86
C SER A 15 9.99 15.58 9.36
N LEU A 16 9.92 15.89 10.66
CA LEU A 16 8.76 16.54 11.26
C LEU A 16 8.54 17.95 10.68
N ALA A 17 9.61 18.73 10.51
CA ALA A 17 9.54 20.03 9.86
C ALA A 17 9.10 19.91 8.40
N HIS A 18 9.64 18.95 7.65
CA HIS A 18 9.28 18.71 6.26
C HIS A 18 7.80 18.33 6.12
N VAL A 19 7.34 17.27 6.80
CA VAL A 19 5.95 16.81 6.77
C VAL A 19 5.01 17.90 7.25
N GLY A 20 5.33 18.57 8.36
CA GLY A 20 4.53 19.67 8.89
C GLY A 20 4.31 20.80 7.89
N SER A 21 5.36 21.21 7.17
CA SER A 21 5.24 22.24 6.12
C SER A 21 4.30 21.83 4.98
N ARG A 22 4.28 20.54 4.60
CA ARG A 22 3.42 20.02 3.54
C ARG A 22 1.98 19.88 3.98
N VAL A 23 1.76 19.47 5.22
CA VAL A 23 0.43 19.43 5.84
C VAL A 23 -0.16 20.84 5.87
N LEU A 24 0.58 21.83 6.35
CA LEU A 24 0.13 23.23 6.37
C LEU A 24 -0.20 23.74 4.96
N ALA A 25 0.71 23.56 4.00
CA ALA A 25 0.47 23.98 2.62
C ALA A 25 -0.77 23.31 1.99
N ALA A 26 -0.98 22.02 2.26
CA ALA A 26 -2.16 21.30 1.77
C ALA A 26 -3.44 21.81 2.45
N GLN A 27 -3.42 22.06 3.76
CA GLN A 27 -4.55 22.62 4.49
C GLN A 27 -4.89 24.04 4.01
N ASP A 28 -3.89 24.87 3.73
CA ASP A 28 -4.07 26.23 3.20
C ASP A 28 -4.78 26.21 1.83
N VAL A 29 -4.38 25.29 0.96
CA VAL A 29 -5.02 25.11 -0.36
C VAL A 29 -6.44 24.55 -0.22
N LEU A 30 -6.64 23.58 0.67
CA LEU A 30 -7.93 22.89 0.83
C LEU A 30 -8.94 23.68 1.67
N GLY A 31 -8.48 24.64 2.48
CA GLY A 31 -9.27 25.44 3.42
C GLY A 31 -9.82 24.65 4.62
N ARG A 32 -9.20 23.53 4.99
CA ARG A 32 -9.70 22.61 6.04
C ARG A 32 -8.56 21.83 6.67
N SER A 33 -8.74 21.46 7.94
CA SER A 33 -7.82 20.57 8.66
C SER A 33 -7.81 19.18 8.04
N LEU A 34 -6.61 18.63 7.86
CA LEU A 34 -6.43 17.26 7.39
C LEU A 34 -6.56 16.26 8.53
N VAL A 35 -6.95 15.04 8.18
CA VAL A 35 -6.83 13.87 9.03
C VAL A 35 -5.76 12.97 8.42
N LEU A 36 -4.71 12.67 9.18
CA LEU A 36 -3.58 11.85 8.73
C LEU A 36 -3.60 10.50 9.43
N GLU A 37 -3.26 9.46 8.69
CA GLU A 37 -3.26 8.08 9.16
C GLU A 37 -1.86 7.61 9.60
N ASN A 38 -1.81 6.77 10.64
CA ASN A 38 -0.62 5.97 10.94
C ASN A 38 -0.60 4.71 10.06
N VAL A 39 0.43 4.57 9.23
CA VAL A 39 0.57 3.47 8.29
C VAL A 39 1.31 2.28 8.93
N SER A 40 1.08 1.07 8.43
CA SER A 40 1.88 -0.09 8.84
C SER A 40 3.36 0.07 8.43
N ALA A 41 4.27 -0.40 9.28
CA ALA A 41 5.71 -0.32 9.05
C ALA A 41 6.40 -1.68 9.18
N TYR A 42 7.21 -2.02 8.18
CA TYR A 42 8.04 -3.23 8.14
C TYR A 42 9.53 -2.95 8.34
N LEU A 43 9.90 -1.67 8.49
CA LEU A 43 11.28 -1.21 8.63
C LEU A 43 11.33 0.02 9.54
N GLY A 44 12.19 -0.04 10.55
CA GLY A 44 12.60 1.13 11.34
C GLY A 44 13.91 1.73 10.84
N PHE A 45 14.14 3.02 11.13
CA PHE A 45 15.39 3.72 10.83
C PHE A 45 16.20 3.95 12.11
N ASP A 46 17.49 3.58 12.10
CA ASP A 46 18.40 3.89 13.22
C ASP A 46 18.55 5.39 13.46
N GLY A 47 18.41 6.18 12.41
CA GLY A 47 18.49 7.64 12.46
C GLY A 47 17.25 8.30 13.07
N SER A 48 16.19 7.55 13.39
CA SER A 48 15.03 8.10 14.08
C SER A 48 15.42 8.58 15.48
N THR A 49 15.05 9.82 15.80
CA THR A 49 15.36 10.45 17.10
C THR A 49 14.17 10.50 18.03
N MET A 50 12.98 10.11 17.56
CA MET A 50 11.75 10.06 18.33
C MET A 50 10.89 8.85 17.91
N PRO A 51 10.08 8.29 18.82
CA PRO A 51 9.11 7.26 18.48
C PRO A 51 7.92 7.86 17.69
N GLU A 52 7.23 7.02 16.91
CA GLU A 52 6.09 7.44 16.08
C GLU A 52 4.96 8.18 16.83
N PRO A 53 4.46 7.73 18.00
CA PRO A 53 3.39 8.45 18.68
C PRO A 53 3.83 9.85 19.15
N GLU A 54 5.12 10.05 19.42
CA GLU A 54 5.67 11.39 19.68
C GLU A 54 5.69 12.21 18.39
N PHE A 55 6.20 11.66 17.29
CA PHE A 55 6.23 12.31 15.98
C PHE A 55 4.83 12.78 15.55
N LEU A 56 3.83 11.90 15.62
CA LEU A 56 2.44 12.20 15.28
C LEU A 56 1.84 13.25 16.23
N GLY A 57 2.13 13.15 17.54
CA GLY A 57 1.67 14.13 18.51
C GLY A 57 2.21 15.53 18.25
N ARG A 58 3.51 15.64 17.97
CA ARG A 58 4.17 16.92 17.63
C ARG A 58 3.68 17.46 16.28
N LEU A 59 3.34 16.58 15.32
CA LEU A 59 2.77 16.99 14.04
C LEU A 59 1.36 17.60 14.21
N VAL A 60 0.52 16.96 15.03
CA VAL A 60 -0.80 17.48 15.42
C VAL A 60 -0.66 18.85 16.09
N GLU A 61 0.24 18.99 17.06
CA GLU A 61 0.49 20.25 17.77
C GLU A 61 0.96 21.38 16.82
N ARG A 62 1.85 21.07 15.87
CA ARG A 62 2.41 22.06 14.94
C ARG A 62 1.43 22.50 13.84
N THR A 63 0.52 21.62 13.43
CA THR A 63 -0.28 21.84 12.21
C THR A 63 -1.78 21.94 12.44
N GLY A 64 -2.26 21.56 13.62
CA GLY A 64 -3.69 21.44 13.92
C GLY A 64 -4.38 20.31 13.15
N CYS A 65 -3.65 19.43 12.46
CA CYS A 65 -4.23 18.25 11.84
C CYS A 65 -4.77 17.29 12.91
N ARG A 66 -5.58 16.32 12.47
CA ARG A 66 -6.10 15.24 13.32
C ARG A 66 -5.55 13.89 12.87
N LEU A 67 -5.76 12.86 13.68
CA LEU A 67 -5.32 11.51 13.37
C LEU A 67 -6.49 10.59 13.02
N LEU A 68 -6.32 9.81 11.95
CA LEU A 68 -7.07 8.59 11.70
C LEU A 68 -6.20 7.48 12.27
N LEU A 69 -6.64 6.91 13.40
CA LEU A 69 -5.87 5.90 14.10
C LEU A 69 -6.25 4.52 13.57
N ASP A 70 -5.39 3.93 12.74
CA ASP A 70 -5.52 2.53 12.38
C ASP A 70 -4.89 1.65 13.47
N VAL A 71 -5.74 0.93 14.19
CA VAL A 71 -5.34 0.04 15.29
C VAL A 71 -4.69 -1.24 14.77
N ASN A 72 -5.10 -1.72 13.59
CA ASN A 72 -4.45 -2.84 12.93
C ASN A 72 -3.01 -2.46 12.56
N ASN A 73 -2.78 -1.25 12.03
CA ASN A 73 -1.42 -0.77 11.75
C ASN A 73 -0.54 -0.66 13.00
N VAL A 74 -1.09 -0.24 14.14
CA VAL A 74 -0.36 -0.29 15.42
C VAL A 74 0.01 -1.72 15.78
N HIS A 75 -0.91 -2.68 15.65
CA HIS A 75 -0.66 -4.09 15.96
C HIS A 75 0.40 -4.71 15.03
N VAL A 76 0.25 -4.52 13.72
CA VAL A 76 1.19 -5.03 12.71
C VAL A 76 2.59 -4.47 12.94
N SER A 77 2.70 -3.15 13.09
CA SER A 77 3.99 -2.48 13.34
C SER A 77 4.61 -2.93 14.66
N ALA A 78 3.82 -3.08 15.73
CA ALA A 78 4.31 -3.55 17.02
C ALA A 78 4.86 -4.98 16.95
N ARG A 79 4.14 -5.89 16.27
CA ARG A 79 4.58 -7.28 16.05
C ARG A 79 5.86 -7.32 15.22
N ASN A 80 5.93 -6.50 14.17
CA ASN A 80 7.03 -6.54 13.21
C ASN A 80 8.29 -5.83 13.71
N LEU A 81 8.16 -4.77 14.52
CA LEU A 81 9.29 -3.94 14.98
C LEU A 81 9.64 -4.12 16.46
N GLY A 82 8.81 -4.83 17.23
CA GLY A 82 9.10 -5.19 18.62
C GLY A 82 8.89 -4.07 19.64
N PHE A 83 7.84 -3.26 19.49
CA PHE A 83 7.47 -2.24 20.48
C PHE A 83 6.14 -2.57 21.17
N ASP A 84 5.87 -1.92 22.32
CA ASP A 84 4.62 -2.09 23.06
C ASP A 84 3.47 -1.27 22.42
N PRO A 85 2.43 -1.92 21.88
CA PRO A 85 1.31 -1.22 21.27
C PRO A 85 0.42 -0.50 22.29
N MET A 86 0.39 -0.94 23.56
CA MET A 86 -0.37 -0.24 24.61
C MET A 86 0.32 1.06 25.00
N GLY A 87 1.65 1.03 25.15
CA GLY A 87 2.50 2.22 25.31
C GLY A 87 2.37 3.19 24.13
N TYR A 88 2.30 2.67 22.90
CA TYR A 88 2.05 3.48 21.71
C TYR A 88 0.74 4.28 21.84
N LEU A 89 -0.38 3.60 22.11
CA LEU A 89 -1.68 4.24 22.30
C LEU A 89 -1.67 5.22 23.48
N ALA A 90 -0.87 4.93 24.51
CA ALA A 90 -0.75 5.77 25.68
C ALA A 90 -0.02 7.10 25.46
N ALA A 91 0.91 7.11 24.49
CA ALA A 91 1.71 8.28 24.15
C ALA A 91 0.99 9.25 23.20
N LEU A 92 -0.08 8.83 22.50
CA LEU A 92 -0.86 9.70 21.61
C LEU A 92 -1.56 10.84 22.37
N PRO A 93 -1.68 12.05 21.78
CA PRO A 93 -2.29 13.18 22.48
C PRO A 93 -3.79 12.96 22.66
N ALA A 94 -4.31 13.38 23.81
CA ALA A 94 -5.75 13.40 24.05
C ALA A 94 -6.44 14.29 23.01
N GLY A 95 -7.54 13.80 22.44
CA GLY A 95 -8.31 14.53 21.44
C GLY A 95 -7.62 14.69 20.07
N ALA A 96 -6.48 14.03 19.81
CA ALA A 96 -5.86 14.06 18.48
C ALA A 96 -6.61 13.18 17.46
N VAL A 97 -7.11 12.03 17.91
CA VAL A 97 -7.81 11.06 17.07
C VAL A 97 -9.18 11.61 16.67
N ALA A 98 -9.50 11.59 15.37
CA ALA A 98 -10.80 11.97 14.81
C ALA A 98 -11.61 10.76 14.31
N GLN A 99 -10.92 9.68 13.94
CA GLN A 99 -11.51 8.44 13.47
C GLN A 99 -10.58 7.27 13.82
N ILE A 100 -11.16 6.08 14.03
CA ILE A 100 -10.42 4.84 14.25
C ILE A 100 -10.69 3.87 13.11
N HIS A 101 -9.66 3.20 12.62
CA HIS A 101 -9.77 2.12 11.65
C HIS A 101 -9.48 0.77 12.28
N LEU A 102 -10.16 -0.24 11.76
CA LEU A 102 -10.04 -1.64 12.13
C LEU A 102 -9.91 -2.46 10.85
N ALA A 103 -8.99 -3.41 10.86
CA ALA A 103 -8.85 -4.35 9.77
C ALA A 103 -8.29 -5.69 10.29
N GLY A 104 -8.35 -6.70 9.44
CA GLY A 104 -7.60 -7.95 9.64
C GLY A 104 -6.20 -7.88 9.04
N SER A 105 -5.28 -8.64 9.63
CA SER A 105 -3.92 -8.85 9.13
C SER A 105 -3.69 -10.33 8.87
N ARG A 106 -2.81 -10.66 7.94
CA ARG A 106 -2.41 -12.04 7.64
C ARG A 106 -1.12 -12.38 8.37
N ASP A 107 -1.11 -13.52 9.05
CA ASP A 107 0.13 -14.06 9.61
C ASP A 107 0.92 -14.81 8.53
N MET A 108 2.13 -14.32 8.27
CA MET A 108 3.07 -14.92 7.33
C MET A 108 4.06 -15.85 8.04
N GLY A 109 3.77 -16.25 9.29
CA GLY A 109 4.63 -17.05 10.16
C GLY A 109 5.67 -16.19 10.87
N GLY A 110 6.55 -15.54 10.10
CA GLY A 110 7.61 -14.67 10.65
C GLY A 110 7.17 -13.24 10.97
N TYR A 111 6.16 -12.72 10.27
CA TYR A 111 5.71 -11.33 10.36
C TYR A 111 4.22 -11.19 10.03
N LEU A 112 3.59 -10.09 10.47
CA LEU A 112 2.20 -9.79 10.13
C LEU A 112 2.20 -8.94 8.87
N LEU A 113 1.42 -9.35 7.87
CA LEU A 113 1.16 -8.56 6.67
C LEU A 113 -0.17 -7.83 6.81
N ASP A 114 -0.08 -6.51 6.68
CA ASP A 114 -1.21 -5.60 6.59
C ASP A 114 -1.94 -5.80 5.25
N SER A 115 -2.94 -6.67 5.24
CA SER A 115 -3.57 -7.20 4.02
C SER A 115 -5.07 -6.94 3.94
N HIS A 116 -5.70 -6.53 5.05
CA HIS A 116 -7.11 -6.15 5.11
C HIS A 116 -8.04 -7.19 4.46
N ASP A 117 -7.77 -8.47 4.67
CA ASP A 117 -8.41 -9.55 3.92
C ASP A 117 -8.97 -10.67 4.81
N ASP A 118 -9.13 -10.38 6.11
CA ASP A 118 -9.63 -11.30 7.12
C ASP A 118 -10.37 -10.53 8.25
N ARG A 119 -11.00 -11.27 9.17
CA ARG A 119 -11.65 -10.72 10.36
C ARG A 119 -10.62 -10.04 11.28
N VAL A 120 -11.11 -9.10 12.09
CA VAL A 120 -10.29 -8.39 13.07
C VAL A 120 -9.87 -9.36 14.17
N SER A 121 -8.57 -9.44 14.44
CA SER A 121 -8.00 -10.36 15.42
C SER A 121 -8.29 -9.91 16.86
N GLN A 122 -8.25 -10.84 17.81
CA GLN A 122 -8.48 -10.51 19.22
C GLN A 122 -7.48 -9.46 19.78
N PRO A 123 -6.16 -9.53 19.48
CA PRO A 123 -5.23 -8.47 19.87
C PRO A 123 -5.62 -7.07 19.37
N VAL A 124 -6.11 -6.96 18.13
CA VAL A 124 -6.60 -5.69 17.58
C VAL A 124 -7.87 -5.24 18.30
N TRP A 125 -8.78 -6.15 18.64
CA TRP A 125 -9.96 -5.82 19.46
C TRP A 125 -9.58 -5.31 20.87
N ASP A 126 -8.53 -5.87 21.48
CA ASP A 126 -8.05 -5.43 22.78
C ASP A 126 -7.48 -4.01 22.71
N LEU A 127 -6.66 -3.72 21.69
CA LEU A 127 -6.15 -2.38 21.41
C LEU A 127 -7.26 -1.39 21.08
N TYR A 128 -8.28 -1.81 20.33
CA TYR A 128 -9.42 -0.97 19.98
C TYR A 128 -10.22 -0.53 21.21
N ARG A 129 -10.37 -1.41 22.22
CA ARG A 129 -11.02 -1.02 23.50
C ARG A 129 -10.23 0.10 24.18
N GLU A 130 -8.91 0.01 24.23
CA GLU A 130 -8.07 1.05 24.83
C GLU A 130 -8.09 2.33 24.00
N ALA A 131 -8.03 2.23 22.66
CA ALA A 131 -8.13 3.37 21.76
C ALA A 131 -9.45 4.13 21.96
N CYS A 132 -10.59 3.42 22.05
CA CYS A 132 -11.89 4.02 22.33
C CYS A 132 -11.92 4.75 23.68
N ARG A 133 -11.32 4.18 24.73
CA ARG A 133 -11.25 4.81 26.06
C ARG A 133 -10.44 6.12 26.07
N ARG A 134 -9.51 6.28 25.14
CA ARG A 134 -8.61 7.44 25.04
C ARG A 134 -9.12 8.49 24.07
N ALA A 135 -9.59 8.07 22.90
CA ALA A 135 -10.07 8.96 21.85
C ALA A 135 -11.46 9.55 22.17
N GLY A 136 -12.25 8.86 23.00
CA GLY A 136 -13.65 9.23 23.24
C GLY A 136 -14.56 8.78 22.08
N PRO A 137 -15.73 9.42 21.89
CA PRO A 137 -16.75 8.98 20.93
C PRO A 137 -16.38 9.38 19.49
N VAL A 138 -15.36 8.71 18.92
CA VAL A 138 -14.96 8.89 17.52
C VAL A 138 -15.58 7.83 16.62
N SER A 139 -15.74 8.15 15.34
CA SER A 139 -16.23 7.20 14.34
C SER A 139 -15.26 6.02 14.16
N THR A 140 -15.78 4.87 13.73
CA THR A 140 -14.97 3.69 13.44
C THR A 140 -15.27 3.18 12.06
N SER A 141 -14.23 2.92 11.26
CA SER A 141 -14.31 2.26 9.96
C SER A 141 -13.77 0.84 10.08
N LEU A 142 -14.42 -0.10 9.39
CA LEU A 142 -13.91 -1.45 9.17
C LEU A 142 -13.38 -1.51 7.73
N GLU A 143 -12.09 -1.76 7.57
CA GLU A 143 -11.43 -1.86 6.27
C GLU A 143 -11.34 -3.32 5.81
N TRP A 144 -11.59 -3.53 4.51
CA TRP A 144 -11.54 -4.84 3.89
C TRP A 144 -11.25 -4.69 2.38
N ASP A 145 -10.02 -5.00 1.97
CA ASP A 145 -9.51 -4.69 0.62
C ASP A 145 -9.75 -5.82 -0.38
N THR A 146 -9.55 -7.06 0.06
CA THR A 146 -9.63 -8.24 -0.82
C THR A 146 -10.35 -9.39 -0.13
N ARG A 147 -10.75 -10.42 -0.90
CA ARG A 147 -11.49 -11.58 -0.39
C ARG A 147 -12.73 -11.16 0.43
N LEU A 148 -13.49 -10.21 -0.12
CA LEU A 148 -14.67 -9.66 0.53
C LEU A 148 -15.60 -10.80 0.99
N PRO A 149 -15.95 -10.86 2.28
CA PRO A 149 -16.80 -11.90 2.82
C PRO A 149 -18.27 -11.57 2.54
N GLU A 150 -19.16 -12.48 2.91
CA GLU A 150 -20.59 -12.19 2.98
C GLU A 150 -20.87 -10.98 3.87
N ILE A 151 -21.87 -10.18 3.50
CA ILE A 151 -22.23 -8.93 4.20
C ILE A 151 -22.49 -9.14 5.69
N GLU A 152 -23.01 -10.30 6.09
CA GLU A 152 -23.28 -10.63 7.49
C GLU A 152 -22.02 -10.68 8.34
N VAL A 153 -20.88 -11.12 7.78
CA VAL A 153 -19.58 -11.09 8.46
C VAL A 153 -19.18 -9.64 8.77
N LEU A 154 -19.37 -8.74 7.82
CA LEU A 154 -19.08 -7.31 8.01
C LEU A 154 -19.99 -6.70 9.09
N ARG A 155 -21.28 -7.06 9.08
CA ARG A 155 -22.26 -6.60 10.08
C ARG A 155 -21.91 -7.09 11.49
N GLU A 156 -21.45 -8.33 11.63
CA GLU A 156 -20.99 -8.88 12.91
C GLU A 156 -19.78 -8.11 13.46
N GLU A 157 -18.76 -7.87 12.65
CA GLU A 157 -17.56 -7.12 13.07
C GLU A 157 -17.91 -5.67 13.44
N LEU A 158 -18.76 -5.00 12.64
CA LEU A 158 -19.25 -3.66 12.95
C LEU A 158 -20.09 -3.61 14.23
N ALA A 159 -20.90 -4.64 14.50
CA ALA A 159 -21.67 -4.75 15.74
C ALA A 159 -20.76 -4.89 16.97
N LYS A 160 -19.66 -5.66 16.87
CA LYS A 160 -18.63 -5.73 17.93
C LYS A 160 -18.01 -4.36 18.18
N ALA A 161 -17.62 -3.65 17.12
CA ALA A 161 -17.05 -2.31 17.23
C ALA A 161 -18.02 -1.33 17.91
N ALA A 162 -19.29 -1.32 17.49
CA ALA A 162 -20.32 -0.49 18.09
C ALA A 162 -20.53 -0.78 19.58
N ALA A 163 -20.57 -2.07 19.97
CA ALA A 163 -20.71 -2.48 21.37
C ALA A 163 -19.51 -2.04 22.23
N ILE A 164 -18.28 -2.17 21.71
CA ILE A 164 -17.07 -1.72 22.40
C ILE A 164 -17.08 -0.19 22.57
N ARG A 165 -17.38 0.56 21.52
CA ARG A 165 -17.43 2.03 21.57
C ARG A 165 -18.49 2.53 22.56
N ALA A 166 -19.67 1.93 22.55
CA ALA A 166 -20.74 2.26 23.49
C ALA A 166 -20.31 2.03 24.95
N ARG A 167 -19.61 0.92 25.24
CA ARG A 167 -19.06 0.65 26.59
C ARG A 167 -17.97 1.63 26.98
N ALA A 168 -17.08 2.00 26.05
CA ALA A 168 -16.01 2.96 26.32
C ALA A 168 -16.55 4.36 26.64
N ALA A 169 -17.65 4.77 25.99
CA ALA A 169 -18.29 6.07 26.23
C ALA A 169 -18.88 6.22 27.65
N LEU A 170 -19.19 5.10 28.32
CA LEU A 170 -19.69 5.07 29.70
C LEU A 170 -18.57 5.11 30.75
N ALA A 171 -17.32 4.87 30.34
CA ALA A 171 -16.18 4.88 31.24
C ALA A 171 -15.56 6.29 31.30
N PRO A 172 -14.99 6.71 32.44
CA PRO A 172 -14.21 7.94 32.49
C PRO A 172 -13.03 7.84 31.51
N ALA A 173 -12.86 8.90 30.73
CA ALA A 173 -11.75 9.01 29.78
C ALA A 173 -10.43 8.83 30.53
N ARG A 174 -9.54 8.00 29.96
CA ARG A 174 -8.22 7.79 30.56
C ARG A 174 -7.31 8.96 30.14
N PRO A 175 -6.72 9.71 31.08
CA PRO A 175 -5.83 10.80 30.73
C PRO A 175 -4.61 10.27 29.96
N PRO A 176 -4.00 11.09 29.09
CA PRO A 176 -2.77 10.73 28.42
C PRO A 176 -1.67 10.45 29.45
N ALA A 177 -0.73 9.57 29.11
CA ALA A 177 0.43 9.36 29.97
C ALA A 177 1.24 10.67 30.08
N PRO A 178 1.88 10.96 31.23
CA PRO A 178 2.82 12.07 31.33
C PRO A 178 3.84 11.96 30.21
N ARG A 179 4.05 13.06 29.47
CA ARG A 179 5.10 13.16 28.47
C ARG A 179 6.29 13.86 29.09
N ASP A 180 7.47 13.29 28.92
CA ASP A 180 8.69 14.04 29.19
C ASP A 180 8.78 15.19 28.17
N PRO A 181 9.22 16.39 28.58
CA PRO A 181 9.49 17.46 27.65
C PRO A 181 10.56 16.98 26.65
N PRO A 182 10.39 17.28 25.36
CA PRO A 182 11.28 16.74 24.35
C PRO A 182 12.72 17.20 24.64
N PRO A 183 13.71 16.31 24.50
CA PRO A 183 15.10 16.74 24.52
C PRO A 183 15.29 17.79 23.41
N ALA A 184 16.07 18.83 23.68
CA ALA A 184 16.45 19.80 22.66
C ALA A 184 17.25 19.08 21.57
N GLY A 185 16.57 18.66 20.51
CA GLY A 185 17.18 17.98 19.38
C GLY A 185 18.18 18.91 18.68
N PRO A 186 19.31 18.40 18.19
CA PRO A 186 20.27 19.22 17.48
C PRO A 186 19.61 19.85 16.25
N ALA A 187 19.79 21.16 16.11
CA ALA A 187 19.37 21.88 14.93
C ALA A 187 20.26 21.46 13.74
N GLY A 188 19.64 20.85 12.73
CA GLY A 188 20.17 20.82 11.37
C GLY A 188 20.67 19.47 10.86
N ALA A 189 20.05 19.01 9.77
CA ALA A 189 20.73 18.68 8.53
C ALA A 189 19.67 18.49 7.43
N ASP A 190 19.35 19.56 6.71
CA ASP A 190 18.35 19.59 5.60
C ASP A 190 18.72 18.74 4.37
N GLY A 191 19.69 17.83 4.48
CA GLY A 191 20.09 16.89 3.42
C GLY A 191 19.84 15.40 3.73
N GLY A 192 19.56 15.04 4.99
CA GLY A 192 19.49 13.64 5.44
C GLY A 192 18.28 12.88 4.88
N LEU A 193 17.06 13.42 5.10
CA LEU A 193 15.82 12.74 4.70
C LEU A 193 15.79 12.36 3.22
N SER A 194 16.17 13.29 2.34
CA SER A 194 16.20 13.02 0.90
C SER A 194 17.22 11.96 0.51
N ARG A 195 18.37 11.91 1.20
CA ARG A 195 19.38 10.87 1.01
C ARG A 195 18.87 9.52 1.49
N ASP A 196 18.29 9.47 2.68
CA ASP A 196 17.78 8.24 3.30
C ASP A 196 16.61 7.66 2.50
N GLN A 197 15.69 8.51 2.05
CA GLN A 197 14.58 8.10 1.16
C GLN A 197 15.08 7.60 -0.19
N ARG A 198 16.11 8.24 -0.78
CA ARG A 198 16.72 7.73 -2.02
C ARG A 198 17.43 6.40 -1.81
N ALA A 199 18.13 6.23 -0.69
CA ALA A 199 18.80 4.99 -0.35
C ALA A 199 17.81 3.85 -0.14
N LEU A 200 16.72 4.09 0.61
CA LEU A 200 15.65 3.10 0.77
C LEU A 200 14.97 2.78 -0.56
N GLN A 201 14.66 3.78 -1.37
CA GLN A 201 14.06 3.56 -2.69
C GLN A 201 15.00 2.73 -3.60
N ALA A 202 16.29 3.04 -3.64
CA ALA A 202 17.26 2.21 -4.36
C ALA A 202 17.29 0.79 -3.80
N ALA A 203 17.29 0.61 -2.48
CA ALA A 203 17.24 -0.71 -1.86
C ALA A 203 15.93 -1.48 -2.14
N ILE A 204 14.80 -0.81 -2.40
CA ILE A 204 13.54 -1.47 -2.77
C ILE A 204 13.53 -1.86 -4.25
N LEU A 205 14.08 -1.00 -5.12
CA LEU A 205 14.14 -1.20 -6.56
C LEU A 205 15.22 -2.20 -6.97
N ASP A 206 16.41 -2.05 -6.41
CA ASP A 206 17.62 -2.84 -6.67
C ASP A 206 17.77 -4.00 -5.66
N GLY A 207 16.92 -4.02 -4.64
CA GLY A 207 16.95 -4.98 -3.54
C GLY A 207 16.82 -6.42 -3.97
N PRO A 208 17.32 -7.36 -3.14
CA PRO A 208 17.57 -8.73 -3.54
C PRO A 208 16.29 -9.37 -4.08
N SER A 209 16.34 -9.75 -5.36
CA SER A 209 15.29 -10.51 -6.04
C SER A 209 15.04 -11.90 -5.41
N GLN A 210 15.83 -12.29 -4.40
CA GLN A 210 15.93 -13.66 -3.90
C GLN A 210 16.17 -13.80 -2.39
N VAL A 211 15.90 -12.80 -1.55
CA VAL A 211 15.77 -13.11 -0.12
C VAL A 211 14.48 -13.90 0.03
N ALA A 212 14.59 -15.18 0.37
CA ALA A 212 13.45 -15.98 0.76
C ALA A 212 12.72 -15.23 1.89
N LEU A 213 11.51 -14.76 1.59
CA LEU A 213 10.60 -14.32 2.65
C LEU A 213 10.55 -15.46 3.66
N PRO A 214 10.54 -15.18 4.98
CA PRO A 214 10.40 -16.22 5.98
C PRO A 214 9.26 -17.14 5.54
N GLY A 215 9.61 -18.40 5.23
CA GLY A 215 8.62 -19.34 4.70
C GLY A 215 7.56 -19.60 5.76
N ALA A 216 6.37 -20.00 5.32
CA ALA A 216 5.27 -20.49 6.18
C ALA A 216 5.61 -21.84 6.88
N GLY A 217 6.89 -22.09 7.18
CA GLY A 217 7.40 -23.31 7.79
C GLY A 217 7.28 -23.25 9.30
N GLY A 218 6.55 -24.21 9.87
CA GLY A 218 6.29 -24.37 11.30
C GLY A 218 7.54 -24.72 12.12
N GLY A 219 8.43 -23.75 12.31
CA GLY A 219 9.37 -23.72 13.42
C GLY A 219 8.74 -23.03 14.63
N GLU A 220 9.11 -23.46 15.84
CA GLU A 220 8.52 -22.94 17.08
C GLU A 220 8.56 -21.39 17.17
N PRO A 221 7.50 -20.75 17.70
CA PRO A 221 7.28 -19.33 17.57
C PRO A 221 8.18 -18.53 18.50
N GLY A 222 9.28 -18.01 17.94
CA GLY A 222 10.03 -16.90 18.50
C GLY A 222 9.57 -15.58 17.85
N GLN A 223 8.84 -14.76 18.59
CA GLN A 223 8.37 -13.42 18.21
C GLN A 223 9.53 -12.42 18.10
N ARG A 224 10.45 -12.62 17.15
CA ARG A 224 11.53 -11.66 16.92
C ARG A 224 11.08 -10.54 15.98
N PRO A 225 11.57 -9.31 16.18
CA PRO A 225 11.41 -8.25 15.19
C PRO A 225 12.00 -8.64 13.83
N LEU A 226 11.42 -8.07 12.77
CA LEU A 226 11.94 -8.12 11.41
C LEU A 226 13.36 -7.54 11.37
N SER A 227 14.25 -8.22 10.66
CA SER A 227 15.52 -7.62 10.24
C SER A 227 15.29 -6.61 9.11
N ARG A 228 16.27 -5.72 8.89
CA ARG A 228 16.19 -4.72 7.81
C ARG A 228 16.07 -5.35 6.42
N VAL A 229 16.77 -6.47 6.20
CA VAL A 229 16.74 -7.18 4.91
C VAL A 229 15.35 -7.75 4.66
N GLU A 230 14.72 -8.34 5.67
CA GLU A 230 13.33 -8.84 5.58
C GLU A 230 12.36 -7.68 5.31
N GLY A 231 12.46 -6.58 6.05
CA GLY A 231 11.63 -5.38 5.85
C GLY A 231 11.73 -4.77 4.45
N ILE A 232 12.96 -4.58 3.95
CA ILE A 232 13.20 -4.09 2.58
C ILE A 232 12.62 -5.05 1.54
N SER A 233 12.75 -6.36 1.76
CA SER A 233 12.22 -7.39 0.85
C SER A 233 10.69 -7.37 0.79
N ILE A 234 10.01 -7.09 1.90
CA ILE A 234 8.54 -6.92 1.93
C ILE A 234 8.13 -5.73 1.07
N TYR A 235 8.75 -4.56 1.25
CA TYR A 235 8.46 -3.38 0.41
C TYR A 235 8.79 -3.63 -1.07
N GLY A 236 9.91 -4.30 -1.37
CA GLY A 236 10.28 -4.69 -2.73
C GLY A 236 9.27 -5.65 -3.37
N GLY A 237 8.78 -6.62 -2.60
CA GLY A 237 7.72 -7.54 -3.01
C GLY A 237 6.41 -6.82 -3.30
N ALA A 238 5.94 -5.97 -2.38
CA ALA A 238 4.73 -5.18 -2.54
C ALA A 238 4.81 -4.27 -3.77
N TYR A 239 5.92 -3.55 -3.93
CA TYR A 239 6.17 -2.70 -5.09
C TYR A 239 6.08 -3.49 -6.41
N ARG A 240 6.74 -4.66 -6.50
CA ARG A 240 6.68 -5.51 -7.70
C ARG A 240 5.26 -6.03 -7.96
N ALA A 241 4.56 -6.49 -6.92
CA ALA A 241 3.19 -6.98 -7.04
C ALA A 241 2.23 -5.90 -7.56
N ARG A 242 2.31 -4.67 -7.07
CA ARG A 242 1.49 -3.55 -7.57
C ARG A 242 1.82 -3.18 -9.02
N ARG A 243 3.09 -3.28 -9.42
CA ARG A 243 3.49 -3.05 -10.82
C ARG A 243 2.94 -4.13 -11.75
N VAL A 244 3.00 -5.39 -11.35
CA VAL A 244 2.38 -6.50 -12.10
C VAL A 244 0.86 -6.31 -12.17
N ASP A 245 0.19 -5.94 -11.08
CA ASP A 245 -1.26 -5.66 -11.12
C ASP A 245 -1.60 -4.47 -12.03
N GLY A 246 -0.79 -3.41 -12.01
CA GLY A 246 -0.92 -2.28 -12.92
C GLY A 246 -0.80 -2.68 -14.40
N LEU A 247 0.17 -3.53 -14.73
CA LEU A 247 0.32 -4.10 -16.08
C LEU A 247 -0.86 -5.00 -16.43
N ARG A 248 -1.32 -5.85 -15.52
CA ARG A 248 -2.49 -6.71 -15.72
C ARG A 248 -3.75 -5.90 -16.05
N ARG A 249 -3.92 -4.74 -15.42
CA ARG A 249 -5.04 -3.82 -15.71
C ARG A 249 -4.87 -3.07 -17.02
N ALA A 250 -3.64 -2.76 -17.41
CA ALA A 250 -3.34 -2.07 -18.66
C ALA A 250 -3.46 -2.99 -19.88
N PHE A 251 -3.31 -4.31 -19.70
CA PHE A 251 -3.28 -5.31 -20.77
C PHE A 251 -4.36 -6.41 -20.64
N PRO A 252 -5.66 -6.04 -20.55
CA PRO A 252 -6.72 -7.02 -20.35
C PRO A 252 -6.89 -7.97 -21.54
N VAL A 253 -6.74 -7.52 -22.78
CA VAL A 253 -6.93 -8.39 -23.97
C VAL A 253 -5.74 -9.33 -24.13
N LEU A 254 -4.51 -8.82 -23.95
CA LEU A 254 -3.30 -9.63 -23.96
C LEU A 254 -3.36 -10.71 -22.89
N ARG A 255 -3.91 -10.41 -21.70
CA ARG A 255 -4.10 -11.39 -20.63
C ARG A 255 -4.97 -12.56 -21.07
N GLU A 256 -6.05 -12.31 -21.79
CA GLU A 256 -6.89 -13.38 -22.33
C GLU A 256 -6.16 -14.19 -23.41
N LEU A 257 -5.25 -13.57 -24.16
CA LEU A 257 -4.47 -14.23 -25.21
C LEU A 257 -3.34 -15.14 -24.68
N VAL A 258 -2.53 -14.65 -23.74
CA VAL A 258 -1.35 -15.36 -23.22
C VAL A 258 -1.61 -16.07 -21.88
N GLY A 259 -2.78 -15.83 -21.28
CA GLY A 259 -3.19 -16.45 -20.03
C GLY A 259 -2.23 -16.16 -18.87
N ALA A 260 -1.86 -17.23 -18.15
CA ALA A 260 -1.00 -17.15 -16.97
C ALA A 260 0.44 -16.67 -17.26
N GLU A 261 0.86 -16.66 -18.53
CA GLU A 261 2.20 -16.20 -18.93
C GLU A 261 2.40 -14.69 -18.74
N LEU A 262 1.32 -13.90 -18.72
CA LEU A 262 1.40 -12.44 -18.63
C LEU A 262 2.16 -11.97 -17.39
N ASP A 263 1.89 -12.59 -16.24
CA ASP A 263 2.53 -12.25 -14.97
C ASP A 263 4.03 -12.58 -15.03
N GLY A 264 4.41 -13.69 -15.67
CA GLY A 264 5.80 -14.08 -15.90
C GLY A 264 6.53 -13.07 -16.79
N LEU A 265 5.93 -12.71 -17.93
CA LEU A 265 6.44 -11.67 -18.83
C LEU A 265 6.60 -10.33 -18.11
N ALA A 266 5.63 -9.94 -17.28
CA ALA A 266 5.66 -8.71 -16.50
C ALA A 266 6.82 -8.72 -15.49
N LEU A 267 7.01 -9.83 -14.77
CA LEU A 267 8.11 -9.98 -13.83
C LEU A 267 9.48 -9.94 -14.53
N ASP A 268 9.64 -10.65 -15.65
CA ASP A 268 10.86 -10.65 -16.45
C ASP A 268 11.17 -9.26 -17.01
N HIS A 269 10.14 -8.56 -17.51
CA HIS A 269 10.28 -7.18 -17.96
C HIS A 269 10.75 -6.25 -16.84
N LEU A 270 10.10 -6.30 -15.68
CA LEU A 270 10.42 -5.45 -14.54
C LEU A 270 11.82 -5.75 -13.97
N ALA A 271 12.29 -7.00 -14.06
CA ALA A 271 13.65 -7.39 -13.71
C ALA A 271 14.68 -6.87 -14.71
N ALA A 272 14.39 -6.93 -16.01
CA ALA A 272 15.27 -6.43 -17.07
C ALA A 272 15.29 -4.88 -17.18
N HIS A 273 14.23 -4.22 -16.71
CA HIS A 273 14.04 -2.77 -16.78
C HIS A 273 13.72 -2.18 -15.40
N PRO A 274 14.67 -2.22 -14.45
CA PRO A 274 14.45 -1.72 -13.10
C PRO A 274 13.97 -0.26 -13.11
N GLY A 275 13.01 0.05 -12.23
CA GLY A 275 12.13 1.22 -12.31
C GLY A 275 12.82 2.57 -12.58
N GLN A 276 12.81 3.01 -13.83
CA GLN A 276 13.33 4.32 -14.24
C GLN A 276 12.29 5.44 -14.04
N THR A 277 11.01 5.08 -13.90
CA THR A 277 9.85 5.98 -13.81
C THR A 277 8.80 5.45 -12.84
N GLY A 278 8.10 6.39 -12.18
CA GLY A 278 6.93 6.11 -11.35
C GLY A 278 5.60 6.13 -12.15
N ASP A 279 5.63 6.52 -13.42
CA ASP A 279 4.45 6.57 -14.29
C ASP A 279 4.11 5.18 -14.84
N LEU A 280 3.00 4.60 -14.39
CA LEU A 280 2.51 3.29 -14.85
C LEU A 280 2.22 3.27 -16.36
N ALA A 281 1.81 4.38 -16.97
CA ALA A 281 1.57 4.43 -18.42
C ALA A 281 2.87 4.29 -19.21
N GLN A 282 3.95 4.93 -18.76
CA GLN A 282 5.27 4.75 -19.37
C GLN A 282 5.79 3.32 -19.20
N VAL A 283 5.52 2.70 -18.05
CA VAL A 283 5.87 1.29 -17.79
C VAL A 283 5.08 0.36 -18.72
N ALA A 284 3.79 0.61 -18.90
CA ALA A 284 2.95 -0.15 -19.83
C ALA A 284 3.49 -0.07 -21.27
N ARG A 285 3.86 1.13 -21.76
CA ARG A 285 4.46 1.30 -23.09
C ARG A 285 5.79 0.55 -23.25
N SER A 286 6.65 0.59 -22.23
CA SER A 286 7.91 -0.18 -22.21
C SER A 286 7.66 -1.69 -22.23
N PHE A 287 6.69 -2.15 -21.43
CA PHE A 287 6.29 -3.56 -21.37
C PHE A 287 5.72 -4.05 -22.71
N ALA A 288 4.88 -3.24 -23.37
CA ALA A 288 4.37 -3.52 -24.71
C ALA A 288 5.48 -3.80 -25.74
N GLY A 289 6.53 -2.97 -25.73
CA GLY A 289 7.71 -3.18 -26.59
C GLY A 289 8.43 -4.50 -26.26
N TYR A 290 8.62 -4.78 -24.97
CA TYR A 290 9.23 -6.02 -24.52
C TYR A 290 8.44 -7.28 -24.94
N VAL A 291 7.11 -7.28 -24.80
CA VAL A 291 6.27 -8.40 -25.24
C VAL A 291 6.40 -8.59 -26.76
N CYS A 292 6.36 -7.51 -27.55
CA CYS A 292 6.57 -7.60 -29.00
C CYS A 292 7.94 -8.21 -29.35
N ASP A 293 8.98 -7.90 -28.57
CA ASP A 293 10.32 -8.44 -28.77
C ASP A 293 10.41 -9.93 -28.42
N VAL A 294 9.81 -10.35 -27.30
CA VAL A 294 9.75 -11.77 -26.90
C VAL A 294 9.04 -12.62 -27.97
N TYR A 295 7.93 -12.14 -28.53
CA TYR A 295 7.16 -12.86 -29.54
C TYR A 295 7.63 -12.62 -30.98
N ARG A 296 8.72 -11.86 -31.22
CA ARG A 296 9.14 -11.41 -32.57
C ARG A 296 9.27 -12.55 -33.59
N HIS A 297 9.74 -13.71 -33.16
CA HIS A 297 9.94 -14.90 -34.00
C HIS A 297 8.87 -15.97 -33.79
N HIS A 298 7.84 -15.69 -33.00
CA HIS A 298 6.73 -16.60 -32.76
C HIS A 298 5.72 -16.54 -33.92
N GLN A 299 5.05 -17.65 -34.21
CA GLN A 299 4.00 -17.72 -35.24
C GLN A 299 2.84 -16.74 -35.01
N TRP A 300 2.67 -16.23 -33.79
CA TRP A 300 1.59 -15.28 -33.43
C TRP A 300 2.09 -13.83 -33.29
N ALA A 301 3.29 -13.51 -33.80
CA ALA A 301 3.91 -12.19 -33.64
C ALA A 301 3.02 -11.02 -34.11
N GLY A 302 2.27 -11.21 -35.21
CA GLY A 302 1.33 -10.20 -35.73
C GLY A 302 0.18 -9.95 -34.75
N VAL A 303 -0.52 -11.02 -34.36
CA VAL A 303 -1.64 -10.98 -33.42
C VAL A 303 -1.25 -10.34 -32.09
N VAL A 304 -0.10 -10.74 -31.52
CA VAL A 304 0.41 -10.18 -30.25
C VAL A 304 0.66 -8.68 -30.39
N ARG A 305 1.29 -8.23 -31.48
CA ARG A 305 1.56 -6.81 -31.72
C ARG A 305 0.27 -5.98 -31.75
N ASP A 306 -0.74 -6.47 -32.45
CA ASP A 306 -1.99 -5.74 -32.62
C ASP A 306 -2.81 -5.72 -31.31
N VAL A 307 -2.82 -6.83 -30.56
CA VAL A 307 -3.46 -6.92 -29.24
C VAL A 307 -2.80 -5.98 -28.23
N VAL A 308 -1.46 -5.94 -28.20
CA VAL A 308 -0.70 -5.00 -27.36
C VAL A 308 -1.04 -3.55 -27.72
N ALA A 309 -1.13 -3.22 -29.02
CA ALA A 309 -1.48 -1.88 -29.48
C ALA A 309 -2.92 -1.50 -29.07
N LEU A 310 -3.85 -2.44 -29.15
CA LEU A 310 -5.23 -2.26 -28.72
C LEU A 310 -5.34 -1.98 -27.22
N ASP A 311 -4.67 -2.78 -26.38
CA ASP A 311 -4.65 -2.59 -24.93
C ASP A 311 -4.10 -1.22 -24.53
N LEU A 312 -3.00 -0.77 -25.16
CA LEU A 312 -2.45 0.57 -24.95
C LEU A 312 -3.45 1.66 -25.33
N ALA A 313 -4.13 1.54 -26.47
CA ALA A 313 -5.13 2.50 -26.91
C ALA A 313 -6.34 2.58 -25.95
N LEU A 314 -6.74 1.44 -25.37
CA LEU A 314 -7.77 1.38 -24.34
C LEU A 314 -7.32 2.06 -23.03
N ALA A 315 -6.08 1.78 -22.59
CA ALA A 315 -5.50 2.38 -21.39
C ALA A 315 -5.37 3.92 -21.53
N ASP A 316 -4.88 4.41 -22.67
CA ASP A 316 -4.74 5.85 -22.94
C ASP A 316 -6.11 6.57 -22.96
N ARG A 317 -7.16 5.91 -23.45
CA ARG A 317 -8.54 6.46 -23.41
C ARG A 317 -9.12 6.48 -21.99
N ALA A 318 -8.87 5.45 -21.18
CA ALA A 318 -9.32 5.39 -19.79
C ALA A 318 -8.59 6.39 -18.87
N GLY A 319 -7.42 6.89 -19.27
CA GLY A 319 -6.72 7.98 -18.58
C GLY A 319 -7.39 9.35 -18.67
N GLY A 320 -8.38 9.52 -19.56
CA GLY A 320 -9.13 10.77 -19.77
C GLY A 320 -10.50 10.82 -19.10
N ASP A 321 -11.14 9.68 -18.83
CA ASP A 321 -12.44 9.61 -18.14
C ASP A 321 -12.65 8.22 -17.52
N ARG A 322 -13.32 8.17 -16.36
CA ARG A 322 -13.38 7.00 -15.47
C ARG A 322 -13.82 5.70 -16.16
N ALA A 323 -12.95 4.70 -16.12
CA ALA A 323 -13.19 3.26 -15.98
C ALA A 323 -14.53 2.71 -16.53
N ALA A 324 -14.56 2.36 -17.81
CA ALA A 324 -15.53 1.38 -18.31
C ALA A 324 -14.95 -0.03 -18.06
N ARG A 325 -15.60 -0.81 -17.18
CA ARG A 325 -15.37 -2.25 -17.07
C ARG A 325 -15.87 -2.92 -18.34
N THR A 326 -14.99 -3.15 -19.30
CA THR A 326 -15.32 -3.98 -20.46
C THR A 326 -15.15 -5.44 -20.06
N THR A 327 -16.26 -6.13 -19.83
CA THR A 327 -16.26 -7.60 -19.82
C THR A 327 -16.11 -8.03 -21.28
N LEU A 328 -15.00 -8.72 -21.60
CA LEU A 328 -14.72 -9.20 -22.95
C LEU A 328 -15.42 -10.57 -23.13
N PRO A 329 -16.35 -10.73 -24.08
CA PRO A 329 -16.92 -12.02 -24.43
C PRO A 329 -15.91 -12.90 -25.18
N ASP A 330 -16.06 -14.20 -25.00
CA ASP A 330 -15.13 -15.26 -25.37
C ASP A 330 -15.22 -15.68 -26.86
N GLN A 331 -15.10 -14.73 -27.82
CA GLN A 331 -15.17 -15.06 -29.25
C GLN A 331 -14.22 -14.27 -30.18
N PRO A 332 -13.62 -14.92 -31.20
CA PRO A 332 -12.80 -14.27 -32.25
C PRO A 332 -13.48 -13.10 -32.97
N ALA A 333 -14.82 -13.09 -33.05
CA ALA A 333 -15.60 -12.01 -33.63
C ALA A 333 -15.52 -10.70 -32.80
N PHE A 334 -15.35 -10.83 -31.48
CA PHE A 334 -15.27 -9.68 -30.58
C PHE A 334 -13.93 -8.93 -30.74
N ILE A 335 -12.83 -9.66 -30.92
CA ILE A 335 -11.51 -9.09 -31.21
C ILE A 335 -11.53 -8.31 -32.54
N ARG A 336 -12.20 -8.84 -33.57
CA ARG A 336 -12.39 -8.15 -34.86
C ARG A 336 -13.25 -6.88 -34.73
N ASP A 337 -14.35 -6.92 -33.97
CA ASP A 337 -15.22 -5.73 -33.73
C ASP A 337 -14.48 -4.65 -32.91
N LEU A 338 -13.72 -5.06 -31.90
CA LEU A 338 -12.95 -4.14 -31.06
C LEU A 338 -11.82 -3.46 -31.85
N ALA A 339 -11.11 -4.20 -32.70
CA ALA A 339 -10.09 -3.64 -33.60
C ALA A 339 -10.68 -2.69 -34.65
N ALA A 340 -11.83 -3.03 -35.23
CA ALA A 340 -12.55 -2.14 -36.14
C ALA A 340 -12.97 -0.83 -35.46
N ARG A 341 -13.44 -0.87 -34.20
CA ARG A 341 -13.77 0.33 -33.39
C ARG A 341 -12.56 1.14 -32.95
N ALA A 342 -11.39 0.49 -32.84
CA ALA A 342 -10.13 1.14 -32.50
C ALA A 342 -9.35 1.68 -33.72
N GLY A 343 -9.78 1.33 -34.94
CA GLY A 343 -9.07 1.71 -36.18
C GLY A 343 -7.80 0.91 -36.44
N VAL A 344 -7.69 -0.29 -35.86
CA VAL A 344 -6.53 -1.19 -36.00
C VAL A 344 -6.93 -2.33 -36.93
N ALA A 345 -6.11 -2.61 -37.94
CA ALA A 345 -6.28 -3.79 -38.79
C ALA A 345 -5.53 -4.97 -38.17
N LEU A 346 -6.25 -6.04 -37.83
CA LEU A 346 -5.68 -7.28 -37.32
C LEU A 346 -5.39 -8.23 -38.47
N ASP A 347 -4.19 -8.81 -38.51
CA ASP A 347 -3.86 -9.92 -39.41
C ASP A 347 -3.95 -11.24 -38.61
N LEU A 348 -5.13 -11.88 -38.65
CA LEU A 348 -5.40 -13.12 -37.93
C LEU A 348 -5.07 -14.33 -38.83
N PRO A 349 -4.36 -15.35 -38.33
CA PRO A 349 -4.09 -16.56 -39.10
C PRO A 349 -5.40 -17.28 -39.44
N GLY A 350 -5.69 -17.42 -40.74
CA GLY A 350 -6.90 -18.05 -41.27
C GLY A 350 -7.65 -17.23 -42.32
N ASP A 351 -7.29 -15.97 -42.57
CA ASP A 351 -7.94 -15.12 -43.59
C ASP A 351 -7.46 -15.41 -45.04
N GLY A 352 -6.94 -16.62 -45.26
CA GLY A 352 -6.43 -17.09 -46.55
C GLY A 352 -6.82 -18.54 -46.82
N GLU A 353 -8.12 -18.80 -46.98
CA GLU A 353 -8.69 -19.78 -47.92
C GLU A 353 -10.22 -19.65 -47.88
N ALA A 354 -10.78 -19.15 -48.98
CA ALA A 354 -12.20 -19.11 -49.26
C ALA A 354 -12.61 -20.36 -50.06
#